data_AF-A0A9E4EK57-F1
#
_entry.id   AF-A0A9E4EK57-F1
#
_cell.length_a   1.000
_cell.length_b   1.000
_cell.length_c   1.000
_cell.angle_alpha   90.00
_cell.angle_beta   90.00
_cell.angle_gamma   90.00
#
_symmetry.space_group_name_H-M   'P 1'
#
loop_
_entity.id
_entity.type
_entity.pdbx_description
1 polymer ?
#
loop_
_entity_poly.entity_id
_entity_poly.type
_entity_poly.pdbx_seq_one_letter_code
_entity_poly.pdbx_strand_id
1 'polypeptide(L)'
;MKLLQFTQPEQGSRLGLVKDDDIFDLTACAPHPASLHDLYYRHGGNKNGIASTVESIDTRNAPRLSLDDLLNNTADPDQPHLISPVTAPT
;
A
#
# COMPACT_ATOMS: atom_id res chain seq x y z
N MET A 1 -1.70 -5.90 -11.59
CA MET A 1 -2.01 -5.16 -10.34
C MET A 1 -1.28 -5.82 -9.19
N LYS A 2 -0.49 -5.09 -8.41
CA LYS A 2 0.17 -5.61 -7.20
C LYS A 2 -0.13 -4.69 -6.03
N LEU A 3 -0.34 -5.27 -4.84
CA LEU A 3 -0.46 -4.52 -3.58
C LEU A 3 0.83 -4.69 -2.80
N LEU A 4 1.22 -3.64 -2.08
CA LEU A 4 2.35 -3.67 -1.17
C LEU A 4 2.04 -2.86 0.09
N GLN A 5 2.79 -3.12 1.15
CA GLN A 5 2.81 -2.26 2.32
C GLN A 5 4.18 -1.59 2.42
N PHE A 6 4.17 -0.32 2.74
CA PHE A 6 5.37 0.49 2.87
C PHE A 6 5.26 1.38 4.10
N THR A 7 6.40 1.79 4.63
CA THR A 7 6.46 2.81 5.67
C THR A 7 6.67 4.14 5.00
N GLN A 8 5.91 5.15 5.41
CA GLN A 8 6.22 6.53 5.13
C GLN A 8 6.61 7.22 6.44
N PRO A 9 7.82 7.84 6.52
CA PRO A 9 8.23 8.59 7.70
C PRO A 9 7.14 9.56 8.16
N GLU A 10 6.97 9.71 9.48
CA GLU A 10 5.93 10.50 10.14
C GLU A 10 4.47 10.02 9.98
N GLN A 11 4.16 9.25 8.92
CA GLN A 11 2.81 8.78 8.61
C GLN A 11 2.59 7.31 8.99
N GLY A 12 3.67 6.54 9.15
CA GLY A 12 3.64 5.13 9.54
C GLY A 12 3.38 4.18 8.38
N SER A 13 2.76 3.03 8.68
CA SER A 13 2.46 2.00 7.67
C SER A 13 1.36 2.46 6.72
N ARG A 14 1.56 2.20 5.43
CA ARG A 14 0.70 2.59 4.32
C ARG A 14 0.42 1.40 3.43
N LEU A 15 -0.73 1.43 2.74
CA LEU A 15 -1.10 0.44 1.73
C LEU A 15 -0.97 1.05 0.32
N GLY A 16 -0.10 0.47 -0.50
CA GLY A 16 0.17 0.94 -1.86
C GLY A 16 -0.41 0.03 -2.94
N LEU A 17 -0.90 0.64 -4.01
CA LEU A 17 -1.22 -0.04 -5.27
C LEU A 17 -0.13 0.26 -6.30
N VAL A 18 0.52 -0.79 -6.80
CA VAL A 18 1.49 -0.67 -7.89
C VAL A 18 0.77 -0.71 -9.23
N LYS A 19 1.01 0.32 -10.03
CA LYS A 19 0.62 0.39 -11.44
C LYS A 19 1.79 0.95 -12.24
N ASP A 20 2.30 0.13 -13.16
CA ASP A 20 3.55 0.41 -13.86
C ASP A 20 4.68 0.63 -12.85
N ASP A 21 5.36 1.77 -12.88
CA ASP A 21 6.45 2.14 -11.95
C ASP A 21 6.01 3.07 -10.81
N ASP A 22 4.70 3.37 -10.72
CA ASP A 22 4.12 4.23 -9.70
C ASP A 22 3.41 3.41 -8.61
N ILE A 23 3.52 3.92 -7.37
CA ILE A 23 2.77 3.46 -6.21
C ILE A 23 1.73 4.52 -5.85
N PHE A 24 0.47 4.13 -5.86
CA PHE A 24 -0.65 4.95 -5.42
C PHE A 24 -0.94 4.65 -3.94
N ASP A 25 -0.82 5.65 -3.07
CA ASP A 25 -1.13 5.50 -1.63
C ASP A 25 -2.65 5.37 -1.43
N LEU A 26 -3.11 4.14 -1.23
CA LEU A 26 -4.52 3.85 -0.99
C LEU A 26 -4.98 4.32 0.39
N THR A 27 -4.09 4.42 1.38
CA THR A 27 -4.45 4.89 2.72
C THR A 27 -4.88 6.37 2.69
N ALA A 28 -4.39 7.15 1.73
CA ALA A 28 -4.80 8.53 1.51
C ALA A 28 -6.12 8.68 0.71
N CYS A 29 -6.67 7.60 0.14
CA CYS A 29 -7.90 7.62 -0.64
C CYS A 29 -9.06 7.03 0.15
N ALA A 30 -10.26 7.63 0.08
CA ALA A 30 -11.45 7.02 0.67
C ALA A 30 -11.68 5.61 0.09
N PRO A 31 -11.95 4.59 0.92
CA PRO A 31 -12.38 4.64 2.33
C PRO A 31 -11.24 4.62 3.38
N HIS A 32 -10.01 4.90 2.98
CA HIS A 32 -8.79 4.93 3.80
C HIS A 32 -8.41 3.56 4.40
N PRO A 33 -8.22 2.52 3.56
CA PRO A 33 -7.73 1.24 4.05
C PRO A 33 -6.35 1.40 4.71
N ALA A 34 -6.28 1.02 5.99
CA ALA A 34 -5.04 1.16 6.78
C ALA A 34 -4.03 0.02 6.53
N SER A 35 -4.48 -1.11 5.99
CA SER A 35 -3.64 -2.28 5.70
C SER A 35 -4.35 -3.25 4.76
N LEU A 36 -3.64 -4.28 4.27
CA LEU A 36 -4.26 -5.36 3.51
C LEU A 36 -5.33 -6.12 4.32
N HIS A 37 -5.11 -6.28 5.62
CA HIS A 37 -6.06 -6.89 6.52
C HIS A 37 -7.36 -6.05 6.62
N ASP A 38 -7.21 -4.73 6.78
CA ASP A 38 -8.33 -3.79 6.82
C ASP A 38 -9.12 -3.81 5.50
N LEU A 39 -8.41 -3.78 4.37
CA LEU A 39 -9.00 -3.92 3.03
C LEU A 39 -9.82 -5.21 2.90
N TYR A 40 -9.27 -6.33 3.37
CA TYR A 40 -9.94 -7.63 3.29
C TYR A 40 -11.18 -7.72 4.19
N TYR A 41 -11.06 -7.36 5.47
CA TYR A 41 -12.14 -7.62 6.44
C TYR A 41 -13.17 -6.48 6.56
N ARG A 42 -12.78 -5.23 6.30
CA ARG A 42 -13.62 -4.06 6.56
C ARG A 42 -14.09 -3.32 5.31
N HIS A 43 -13.30 -3.36 4.23
CA HIS A 43 -13.63 -2.68 2.98
C HIS A 43 -14.17 -3.63 1.90
N GLY A 44 -14.62 -4.82 2.31
CA GLY A 44 -15.34 -5.76 1.45
C GLY A 44 -14.45 -6.69 0.62
N GLY A 45 -13.14 -6.71 0.82
CA GLY A 45 -12.25 -7.63 0.08
C GLY A 45 -12.57 -9.11 0.31
N ASN A 46 -13.14 -9.48 1.46
CA ASN A 46 -13.61 -10.83 1.77
C ASN A 46 -14.94 -11.20 1.09
N LYS A 47 -15.75 -10.21 0.69
CA LYS A 47 -17.06 -10.40 0.06
C LYS A 47 -17.00 -10.25 -1.46
N ASN A 48 -16.28 -9.23 -1.93
CA ASN A 48 -16.22 -8.81 -3.33
C ASN A 48 -14.92 -9.26 -4.03
N GLY A 49 -13.96 -9.77 -3.25
CA GLY A 49 -12.60 -10.03 -3.70
C GLY A 49 -11.72 -8.78 -3.56
N ILE A 50 -10.45 -8.99 -3.17
CA ILE A 50 -9.46 -7.91 -2.98
C ILE A 50 -9.32 -7.07 -4.25
N ALA A 51 -9.26 -7.70 -5.43
CA ALA A 51 -9.03 -7.00 -6.68
C ALA A 51 -10.16 -6.01 -6.98
N SER A 52 -11.40 -6.49 -6.97
CA SER A 52 -12.60 -5.66 -7.19
C SER A 52 -12.71 -4.53 -6.18
N THR A 53 -12.39 -4.80 -4.92
CA THR A 53 -12.37 -3.76 -3.88
C THR A 53 -11.35 -2.67 -4.19
N VAL A 54 -10.12 -3.01 -4.60
CA VAL A 54 -9.11 -2.01 -4.96
C VAL A 54 -9.51 -1.20 -6.18
N GLU A 55 -10.06 -1.85 -7.21
CA GLU A 55 -10.52 -1.19 -8.43
C GLU A 55 -11.66 -0.19 -8.16
N SER A 56 -12.42 -0.38 -7.07
CA SER A 56 -13.47 0.55 -6.66
C SER A 56 -12.95 1.80 -5.93
N ILE A 57 -11.67 1.84 -5.55
CA ILE A 57 -11.05 2.99 -4.88
C ILE A 57 -10.68 4.05 -5.91
N ASP A 58 -11.15 5.28 -5.71
CA ASP A 58 -10.81 6.41 -6.56
C ASP A 58 -9.37 6.88 -6.29
N THR A 59 -8.47 6.51 -7.19
CA THR A 59 -7.03 6.82 -7.10
C THR A 59 -6.60 8.04 -7.92
N ARG A 60 -7.55 8.79 -8.52
CA ARG A 60 -7.22 9.92 -9.42
C ARG A 60 -6.34 10.97 -8.75
N ASN A 61 -6.61 11.25 -7.47
CA ASN A 61 -5.88 12.22 -6.65
C ASN A 61 -5.02 11.55 -5.58
N ALA A 62 -4.73 10.25 -5.71
CA ALA A 62 -3.87 9.57 -4.75
C ALA A 62 -2.45 10.17 -4.79
N PRO A 63 -1.81 10.38 -3.63
CA PRO A 63 -0.37 10.60 -3.57
C PRO A 63 0.36 9.47 -4.30
N ARG A 64 1.39 9.84 -5.07
CA ARG A 64 2.19 8.90 -5.86
C ARG A 64 3.61 8.86 -5.36
N LEU A 65 4.18 7.67 -5.31
CA LEU A 65 5.58 7.42 -5.00
C LEU A 65 6.20 6.58 -6.12
N SER A 66 7.49 6.79 -6.38
CA SER A 66 8.27 5.95 -7.28
C SER A 66 8.50 4.57 -6.64
N LEU A 67 8.21 3.50 -7.38
CA LEU A 67 8.53 2.15 -6.93
C LEU A 67 10.04 1.95 -6.75
N ASP A 68 10.85 2.55 -7.61
CA ASP A 68 12.31 2.47 -7.56
C ASP A 68 12.85 3.13 -6.29
N ASP A 69 12.31 4.29 -5.91
CA ASP A 69 12.71 4.98 -4.67
C ASP A 69 12.46 4.07 -3.46
N LEU A 70 11.29 3.44 -3.36
CA LEU A 70 10.98 2.54 -2.24
C LEU A 70 11.86 1.29 -2.18
N LEU A 71 12.31 0.78 -3.32
CA LEU A 71 13.21 -0.36 -3.39
C LEU A 71 14.65 0.02 -2.98
N ASN A 72 15.09 1.22 -3.34
CA ASN A 72 16.43 1.72 -3.05
C ASN A 72 16.57 2.27 -1.62
N ASN A 73 15.48 2.73 -1.00
CA ASN A 73 15.47 3.33 0.33
C ASN A 73 15.42 2.31 1.49
N THR A 74 15.51 1.01 1.21
CA THR A 74 15.32 -0.05 2.23
C THR A 74 16.31 0.01 3.42
N ALA A 75 17.43 0.72 3.28
CA ALA A 75 18.42 0.92 4.34
C ALA A 75 18.27 2.27 5.10
N ASP A 76 17.43 3.18 4.62
CA ASP A 76 17.23 4.51 5.20
C ASP A 76 15.85 4.61 5.87
N PRO A 77 15.79 4.62 7.22
CA PRO A 77 14.52 4.67 7.95
C PRO A 77 13.80 6.02 7.82
N ASP A 78 14.50 7.08 7.42
CA ASP A 78 13.97 8.44 7.26
C ASP A 78 13.42 8.68 5.83
N GLN A 79 13.46 7.65 4.98
CA GLN A 79 12.88 7.66 3.64
C GLN A 79 11.74 6.64 3.51
N PRO A 80 10.77 6.87 2.60
CA PRO A 80 9.76 5.85 2.30
C PRO A 80 10.41 4.56 1.80
N HIS A 81 10.07 3.43 2.41
CA HIS A 81 10.66 2.13 2.08
C HIS A 81 9.65 1.00 2.23
N LEU A 82 9.86 -0.09 1.49
CA LEU A 82 9.03 -1.28 1.62
C LEU A 82 9.16 -1.90 3.01
N ILE A 83 8.03 -2.31 3.59
CA ILE A 83 8.04 -3.13 4.78
C ILE A 83 8.45 -4.53 4.34
N SER A 84 9.57 -5.02 4.87
CA SER A 84 9.99 -6.40 4.65
C SER A 84 8.82 -7.35 4.93
N PRO A 85 8.51 -8.30 4.03
CA PRO A 85 7.50 -9.29 4.32
C PRO A 85 7.86 -9.94 5.65
N VAL A 86 6.88 -10.02 6.55
CA VAL A 86 7.07 -10.71 7.83
C VAL A 86 7.29 -12.18 7.50
N THR A 87 8.54 -12.60 7.37
CA THR A 87 8.90 -14.01 7.40
C THR A 87 8.48 -14.52 8.78
N ALA A 88 7.65 -15.56 8.81
CA ALA A 88 7.34 -16.26 10.04
C ALA A 88 8.65 -16.71 10.72
N PRO A 89 8.69 -16.79 12.07
CA PRO A 89 9.84 -17.39 12.74
C PRO A 89 10.00 -18.82 12.23
N THR A 90 11.22 -19.14 11.82
CA THR A 90 11.66 -20.49 11.39
C THR A 90 11.49 -21.51 12.49
#